data_AF-A0A8T6NB44-F1
#
_entry.id   AF-A0A8T6NB44-F1
#
_cell.length_a   1.000
_cell.length_b   1.000
_cell.length_c   1.000
_cell.angle_alpha   90.00
_cell.angle_beta   90.00
_cell.angle_gamma   90.00
#
_symmetry.space_group_name_H-M   'P 1'
#
loop_
_entity.id
_entity.type
_entity.pdbx_description
1 polymer ?
#
loop_
_entity_poly.entity_id
_entity_poly.type
_entity_poly.pdbx_seq_one_letter_code
_entity_poly.pdbx_strand_id
1 'polypeptide(L)'
;MLRYNSSAGVQEPIRIFLYNYQIMSDNFWQMYKHAKSYEDVLECYYQFSKNQCTIIETLLENLRITMNDDHLKDELQVMLKEAFTF
;
A
#
# COMPACT_ATOMS: atom_id res chain seq x y z
N MET A 1 9.41 12.29 -2.86
CA MET A 1 8.13 12.38 -3.62
C MET A 1 6.89 12.15 -2.75
N LEU A 2 6.88 11.25 -1.76
CA LEU A 2 5.70 11.00 -0.90
C LEU A 2 5.41 12.03 0.22
N ARG A 3 6.29 13.01 0.48
CA ARG A 3 6.16 13.89 1.66
C ARG A 3 5.05 14.95 1.58
N TYR A 4 4.39 15.14 0.43
CA TYR A 4 3.47 16.28 0.23
C TYR A 4 2.26 15.99 -0.65
N ASN A 5 1.91 14.72 -0.92
CA ASN A 5 0.62 14.43 -1.56
C ASN A 5 -0.40 14.10 -0.47
N SER A 6 -1.18 15.10 -0.08
CA SER A 6 -2.27 14.97 0.92
C SER A 6 -3.62 14.72 0.25
N SER A 7 -3.65 14.32 -1.02
CA SER A 7 -4.90 14.04 -1.73
C SER A 7 -5.69 12.95 -1.00
N ALA A 8 -7.01 13.08 -0.98
CA ALA A 8 -7.88 12.07 -0.37
C ALA A 8 -7.68 10.69 -1.02
N GLY A 9 -7.28 10.65 -2.30
CA GLY A 9 -6.99 9.42 -3.04
C GLY A 9 -5.87 8.59 -2.41
N VAL A 10 -4.76 9.20 -1.97
CA VAL A 10 -3.62 8.44 -1.44
C VAL A 10 -3.83 7.92 -0.02
N GLN A 11 -4.81 8.46 0.72
CA GLN A 11 -5.04 8.08 2.12
C GLN A 11 -5.52 6.63 2.24
N GLU A 12 -6.40 6.18 1.35
CA GLU A 12 -6.97 4.84 1.42
C GLU A 12 -5.94 3.72 1.14
N PRO A 13 -5.10 3.81 0.09
CA PRO A 13 -3.98 2.88 -0.09
C PRO A 13 -3.04 2.82 1.12
N ILE A 14 -2.71 3.96 1.73
CA ILE A 14 -1.86 4.04 2.92
C ILE A 14 -2.54 3.36 4.12
N ARG A 15 -3.84 3.60 4.33
CA ARG A 15 -4.62 2.98 5.41
C ARG A 15 -4.62 1.46 5.29
N ILE A 16 -4.88 0.94 4.09
CA ILE A 16 -4.86 -0.50 3.80
C ILE A 16 -3.47 -1.09 4.07
N PHE A 17 -2.41 -0.40 3.63
CA PHE A 17 -1.04 -0.82 3.88
C PHE A 17 -0.74 -0.92 5.38
N LEU A 18 -1.07 0.11 6.17
CA LEU A 18 -0.83 0.13 7.61
C LEU A 18 -1.58 -0.99 8.33
N TYR A 19 -2.83 -1.25 7.94
CA TYR A 19 -3.64 -2.34 8.49
C TYR A 19 -3.01 -3.72 8.20
N ASN A 20 -2.59 -3.95 6.96
CA ASN A 20 -1.93 -5.21 6.58
C ASN A 20 -0.57 -5.37 7.26
N TYR A 21 0.19 -4.28 7.41
CA TYR A 21 1.46 -4.28 8.13
C TYR A 21 1.27 -4.70 9.59
N GLN A 22 0.23 -4.16 10.25
CA GLN A 22 -0.08 -4.50 11.64
C GLN A 22 -0.39 -5.99 11.80
N ILE A 23 -1.29 -6.54 10.97
CA ILE A 23 -1.63 -7.98 10.99
C ILE A 23 -0.38 -8.84 10.77
N MET A 24 0.43 -8.50 9.77
CA MET A 24 1.68 -9.20 9.48
C MET A 24 2.64 -9.18 10.67
N SER A 25 2.77 -8.03 11.35
CA SER A 25 3.63 -7.91 12.53
C SER A 25 3.11 -8.73 13.71
N ASP A 26 1.80 -8.72 13.95
CA ASP A 26 1.18 -9.50 15.02
C ASP A 26 1.38 -11.00 14.78
N ASN A 27 1.18 -11.46 13.54
CA ASN A 27 1.42 -12.84 13.14
C ASN A 27 2.88 -13.25 13.33
N PHE A 28 3.84 -12.39 12.96
CA PHE A 28 5.26 -12.66 13.18
C PHE A 28 5.56 -12.90 14.67
N TRP A 29 5.11 -12.00 15.55
CA TRP A 29 5.36 -12.15 16.99
C TRP A 29 4.68 -13.38 17.59
N GLN A 30 3.48 -13.71 17.12
CA GLN A 30 2.80 -14.94 17.52
C GLN A 30 3.59 -16.18 17.11
N MET A 31 4.07 -16.26 15.87
CA MET A 31 4.87 -17.40 15.41
C MET A 31 6.23 -17.47 16.13
N TYR A 32 6.93 -16.34 16.21
CA TYR A 32 8.24 -16.23 16.85
C TYR A 32 8.20 -16.69 18.31
N LYS A 33 7.15 -16.34 19.06
CA LYS A 33 6.97 -16.78 20.46
C LYS A 33 6.89 -18.31 20.62
N HIS A 34 6.42 -19.02 19.60
CA HIS A 34 6.28 -20.47 19.62
C HIS A 34 7.42 -21.23 18.91
N ALA A 35 8.39 -20.51 18.35
CA ALA A 35 9.56 -21.10 17.71
C ALA A 35 10.42 -21.85 18.73
N LYS A 36 10.85 -23.08 18.39
CA LYS A 36 11.63 -23.95 19.29
C LYS A 36 13.02 -24.26 18.77
N SER A 37 13.29 -23.94 17.51
CA SER A 37 14.56 -24.16 16.84
C SER A 37 15.04 -22.90 16.13
N TYR A 38 16.32 -22.87 15.76
CA TYR A 38 16.86 -21.78 14.95
C TYR A 38 16.23 -21.76 13.56
N GLU A 39 15.93 -22.94 13.00
CA GLU A 39 15.24 -23.11 11.74
C GLU A 39 13.85 -22.46 11.77
N ASP A 40 13.07 -22.68 12.85
CA ASP A 40 11.75 -22.04 13.02
C ASP A 40 11.86 -20.51 13.06
N VAL A 41 12.88 -20.00 13.76
CA VAL A 41 13.13 -18.55 13.86
C VAL A 41 13.48 -17.97 12.49
N LEU A 42 14.37 -18.62 11.75
CA LEU A 42 14.75 -18.19 10.41
C LEU A 42 13.55 -18.20 9.45
N GLU A 43 12.70 -19.23 9.53
CA GLU A 43 11.47 -19.29 8.74
C GLU A 43 10.52 -18.13 9.07
N CYS A 44 10.35 -17.80 10.37
CA CYS A 44 9.54 -16.64 10.78
C CYS A 44 10.05 -15.34 10.14
N TYR A 45 11.36 -15.08 10.20
CA TYR A 45 11.95 -13.89 9.60
C TYR A 45 11.86 -13.87 8.07
N TYR A 46 12.03 -15.04 7.44
CA TYR A 46 11.88 -15.18 5.99
C TYR A 46 10.46 -14.83 5.55
N GLN A 47 9.44 -15.43 6.18
CA GLN A 47 8.04 -15.14 5.86
C GLN A 47 7.67 -13.69 6.16
N PHE A 48 8.15 -13.11 7.27
CA PHE A 48 7.92 -11.70 7.57
C PHE A 48 8.52 -10.78 6.50
N SER A 49 9.76 -11.02 6.10
CA SER A 49 10.44 -10.22 5.06
C SER A 49 9.75 -10.35 3.71
N LYS A 50 9.34 -11.57 3.34
CA LYS A 50 8.57 -11.81 2.12
C LYS A 50 7.25 -11.05 2.14
N ASN A 51 6.50 -11.13 3.23
CA ASN A 51 5.23 -10.43 3.38
C ASN A 51 5.42 -8.90 3.32
N GLN A 52 6.50 -8.37 3.92
CA GLN A 52 6.86 -6.95 3.82
C GLN A 52 7.04 -6.50 2.37
N CYS A 53 7.78 -7.27 1.56
CA CYS A 53 7.94 -6.97 0.13
C CYS A 53 6.58 -6.94 -0.58
N THR A 54 5.75 -7.97 -0.38
CA THR A 54 4.43 -8.07 -1.04
C THR A 54 3.51 -6.90 -0.69
N ILE A 55 3.42 -6.49 0.58
CA ILE A 55 2.55 -5.37 0.97
C ILE A 55 3.09 -4.02 0.44
N ILE A 56 4.41 -3.86 0.32
CA ILE A 56 5.02 -2.66 -0.26
C ILE A 56 4.74 -2.60 -1.77
N GLU A 57 4.92 -3.70 -2.50
CA GLU A 57 4.59 -3.79 -3.92
C GLU A 57 3.11 -3.48 -4.18
N THR A 58 2.23 -4.03 -3.33
CA THR A 58 0.79 -3.78 -3.40
C THR A 58 0.48 -2.31 -3.13
N LEU A 59 1.13 -1.68 -2.15
CA LEU A 59 0.98 -0.25 -1.89
C LEU A 59 1.41 0.59 -3.11
N LEU A 60 2.57 0.28 -3.70
CA LEU A 60 3.08 1.01 -4.85
C LEU A 60 2.13 0.92 -6.05
N GLU A 61 1.58 -0.26 -6.33
CA GLU A 61 0.62 -0.43 -7.41
C GLU A 61 -0.71 0.28 -7.12
N ASN A 62 -1.23 0.19 -5.89
CA ASN A 62 -2.44 0.90 -5.51
C ASN A 62 -2.29 2.43 -5.61
N LEU A 63 -1.13 2.96 -5.20
CA LEU A 63 -0.82 4.38 -5.36
C LEU A 63 -0.74 4.77 -6.84
N ARG A 64 -0.11 3.94 -7.68
CA ARG A 64 -0.02 4.16 -9.13
C ARG A 64 -1.40 4.19 -9.78
N ILE A 65 -2.27 3.23 -9.47
CA ILE A 65 -3.65 3.18 -9.97
C ILE A 65 -4.41 4.44 -9.56
N THR A 66 -4.30 4.83 -8.29
CA THR A 66 -5.00 6.01 -7.77
C THR A 66 -4.54 7.30 -8.46
N MET A 67 -3.24 7.48 -8.65
CA MET A 67 -2.71 8.64 -9.37
C MET A 67 -3.17 8.70 -10.82
N ASN A 68 -3.24 7.55 -11.50
CA ASN A 68 -3.74 7.49 -12.88
C ASN A 68 -5.24 7.82 -12.98
N ASP A 69 -6.05 7.37 -12.02
CA ASP A 69 -7.49 7.68 -11.98
C ASP A 69 -7.74 9.17 -11.72
N ASP A 70 -6.97 9.78 -10.81
CA ASP A 70 -7.02 11.23 -10.57
C ASP A 70 -6.65 12.02 -11.83
N HIS A 71 -5.60 11.62 -12.56
CA HIS A 71 -5.21 12.25 -13.83
C HIS A 71 -6.32 12.17 -14.90
N LEU A 72 -6.98 11.02 -15.05
CA LEU A 72 -8.08 10.86 -16.02
C LEU A 72 -9.28 11.74 -15.67
N LYS A 73 -9.60 11.92 -14.39
CA LYS A 73 -10.68 12.82 -13.95
C LYS A 73 -10.36 14.27 -14.25
N ASP A 74 -9.12 14.70 -14.02
CA ASP A 74 -8.67 16.06 -14.34
C ASP A 74 -8.76 16.34 -15.84
N GLU A 75 -8.29 15.41 -16.69
CA GLU A 75 -8.40 15.53 -18.15
C GLU A 75 -9.86 15.59 -18.62
N LEU A 76 -10.73 14.75 -18.05
CA LEU A 76 -12.17 14.77 -18.36
C LEU A 76 -12.81 16.10 -17.94
N GLN A 77 -12.45 16.64 -16.78
CA GLN A 77 -12.96 17.91 -16.31
C GLN A 77 -12.53 19.08 -17.21
N VAL A 78 -11.28 19.07 -17.69
CA VAL A 78 -10.79 20.05 -18.66
C VAL A 78 -11.55 19.95 -19.98
N MET A 79 -11.69 18.75 -20.55
CA MET A 79 -12.45 18.52 -21.79
C MET A 79 -13.91 18.98 -21.67
N LEU A 80 -14.59 18.66 -20.56
CA LEU A 80 -15.96 19.12 -20.32
C LEU A 80 -16.02 20.65 -20.22
N LYS A 81 -15.07 21.28 -19.53
CA LYS A 81 -15.03 22.74 -19.40
C LYS A 81 -14.86 23.42 -20.76
N GLU A 82 -13.99 22.91 -21.62
CA GLU A 82 -13.80 23.43 -22.98
C GLU A 82 -15.04 23.21 -23.87
N ALA A 83 -15.74 22.08 -23.70
CA ALA A 83 -16.97 21.78 -24.45
C ALA A 83 -18.17 22.67 -24.09
N PHE A 84 -18.17 23.27 -22.89
CA PHE A 84 -19.26 24.12 -22.39
C PHE A 84 -18.95 25.62 -22.39
N THR A 85 -17.76 26.05 -22.83
CA THR A 85 -17.48 27.47 -23.10
C THR A 85 -17.96 27.85 -24.50
N PHE A 86 -19.14 28.48 -24.56
CA PHE A 86 -19.70 29.17 -25.74
C PHE A 86 -19.50 30.68 -25.63
#